data_AF-A0A962NQD4-F1
#
_entry.id   AF-A0A962NQD4-F1
#
_cell.length_a   1.000
_cell.length_b   1.000
_cell.length_c   1.000
_cell.angle_alpha   90.00
_cell.angle_beta   90.00
_cell.angle_gamma   90.00
#
_symmetry.space_group_name_H-M   'P 1'
#
loop_
_entity.id
_entity.type
_entity.pdbx_description
1 polymer ?
#
loop_
_entity_poly.entity_id
_entity_poly.type
_entity_poly.pdbx_seq_one_letter_code
_entity_poly.pdbx_strand_id
1 'polypeptide(L)'
;MVSDTAIKIFTIGFTGSSAEHFFERLRSAGVRKIIDTRLWASSQLAGFAKKKDLPYFVKELAGADYEYREDLAPTAEILKAYKDNRINWDDYEIQYIDLIKHRNLAHVLSPDEVNEACFLCACKTEHNCHRRLLSEYLQREWNQPVEIVHL
;
A
#
# COMPACT_ATOMS: atom_id res chain seq x y z
N MET A 1 6.57 20.31 -22.46
CA MET A 1 7.41 20.41 -21.24
C MET A 1 6.89 19.33 -20.32
N VAL A 2 7.54 18.17 -20.30
CA VAL A 2 7.17 17.12 -19.33
C VAL A 2 7.74 17.58 -18.01
N SER A 3 6.89 17.79 -17.02
CA SER A 3 7.30 18.18 -15.68
C SER A 3 8.23 17.09 -15.16
N ASP A 4 9.49 17.45 -14.90
CA ASP A 4 10.56 16.57 -14.43
C ASP A 4 10.42 16.28 -12.92
N THR A 5 9.19 15.99 -12.48
CA THR A 5 8.82 15.84 -11.08
C THR A 5 8.65 14.36 -10.80
N ALA A 6 9.48 13.82 -9.90
CA ALA A 6 9.38 12.42 -9.50
C ALA A 6 7.99 12.12 -8.94
N ILE A 7 7.45 10.96 -9.32
CA ILE A 7 6.22 10.40 -8.75
C ILE A 7 6.49 10.04 -7.30
N LYS A 8 5.72 10.57 -6.37
CA LYS A 8 5.92 10.30 -4.95
C LYS A 8 4.92 9.27 -4.46
N ILE A 9 5.41 8.11 -4.01
CA ILE A 9 4.59 7.03 -3.44
C ILE A 9 4.87 6.93 -1.96
N PHE A 10 3.83 7.04 -1.15
CA PHE A 10 3.89 6.75 0.27
C PHE A 10 3.49 5.30 0.55
N THR A 11 3.95 4.75 1.66
CA THR A 11 3.43 3.48 2.18
C THR A 11 3.22 3.57 3.68
N ILE A 12 2.23 2.87 4.22
CA ILE A 12 1.93 2.92 5.65
C ILE A 12 1.42 1.57 6.18
N GLY A 13 1.76 1.32 7.44
CA GLY A 13 1.21 0.25 8.27
C GLY A 13 0.37 0.79 9.41
N PHE A 14 -0.70 0.09 9.79
CA PHE A 14 -1.52 0.48 10.94
C PHE A 14 -1.21 -0.29 12.24
N THR A 15 -0.59 -1.48 12.18
CA THR A 15 -0.33 -2.29 13.39
C THR A 15 0.57 -1.53 14.36
N GLY A 16 0.12 -1.39 15.60
CA GLY A 16 0.85 -0.70 16.66
C GLY A 16 0.75 0.82 16.63
N SER A 17 -0.10 1.41 15.77
CA SER A 17 -0.40 2.85 15.77
C SER A 17 -1.71 3.15 16.49
N SER A 18 -1.76 4.27 17.22
CA SER A 18 -3.03 4.90 17.58
C SER A 18 -3.67 5.52 16.33
N ALA A 19 -4.97 5.82 16.40
CA ALA A 19 -5.64 6.54 15.32
C ALA A 19 -4.97 7.91 15.07
N GLU A 20 -4.74 8.69 16.12
CA GLU A 20 -4.06 9.99 16.06
C GLU A 20 -2.70 9.89 15.35
N HIS A 21 -1.82 8.99 15.80
CA HIS A 21 -0.50 8.82 15.20
C HIS A 21 -0.57 8.33 13.73
N PHE A 22 -1.57 7.50 13.40
CA PHE A 22 -1.76 7.04 12.03
C PHE A 22 -2.18 8.20 11.10
N PHE A 23 -3.18 8.99 11.47
CA PHE A 23 -3.67 10.09 10.65
C PHE A 23 -2.71 11.29 10.62
N GLU A 24 -1.97 11.55 11.70
CA GLU A 24 -0.96 12.63 11.73
C GLU A 24 0.15 12.39 10.72
N ARG A 25 0.66 11.15 10.62
CA ARG A 25 1.70 10.81 9.65
C ARG A 25 1.24 11.01 8.21
N LEU A 26 0.00 10.63 7.91
CA LEU A 26 -0.61 10.83 6.59
C LEU A 26 -0.73 12.31 6.26
N ARG A 27 -1.28 13.11 7.19
CA ARG A 27 -1.49 14.55 7.01
C ARG A 27 -0.16 15.30 6.87
N SER A 28 0.79 15.02 7.76
CA SER A 28 2.11 15.66 7.78
C SER A 28 2.92 15.36 6.52
N ALA A 29 2.74 14.18 5.92
CA ALA A 29 3.38 13.79 4.67
C ALA A 29 2.70 14.40 3.42
N GLY A 30 1.52 15.00 3.55
CA GLY A 30 0.74 15.52 2.42
C GLY A 30 0.13 14.42 1.56
N VAL A 31 -0.21 13.27 2.14
CA VAL A 31 -0.88 12.18 1.41
C VAL A 31 -2.23 12.68 0.88
N ARG A 32 -2.50 12.45 -0.41
CA ARG A 32 -3.74 12.88 -1.06
C ARG A 32 -4.75 11.76 -1.25
N LYS A 33 -4.29 10.51 -1.32
CA LYS A 33 -5.15 9.32 -1.43
C LYS A 33 -4.55 8.15 -0.67
N ILE A 34 -5.37 7.39 0.04
CA ILE A 34 -4.99 6.06 0.54
C ILE A 34 -5.51 5.00 -0.42
N ILE A 35 -4.60 4.15 -0.88
CA ILE A 35 -4.94 2.94 -1.64
C ILE A 35 -4.78 1.75 -0.69
N ASP A 36 -5.91 1.16 -0.31
CA ASP A 36 -5.98 0.03 0.61
C ASP A 36 -5.74 -1.28 -0.12
N THR A 37 -4.55 -1.84 0.11
CA THR A 37 -4.05 -3.07 -0.54
C THR A 37 -4.25 -4.31 0.33
N ARG A 38 -5.09 -4.24 1.36
CA ARG A 38 -5.31 -5.35 2.30
C ARG A 38 -6.28 -6.37 1.72
N LEU A 39 -5.89 -7.64 1.70
CA LEU A 39 -6.83 -8.72 1.37
C LEU A 39 -8.02 -8.74 2.35
N TRP A 40 -7.76 -8.60 3.66
CA TRP A 40 -8.79 -8.62 4.71
C TRP A 40 -9.00 -7.24 5.35
N ALA A 41 -9.44 -6.27 4.54
CA ALA A 41 -9.65 -4.88 4.95
C ALA A 41 -10.83 -4.66 5.95
N SER A 42 -11.68 -5.66 6.12
CA SER A 42 -12.77 -5.68 7.12
C SER A 42 -12.34 -6.20 8.50
N SER A 43 -11.08 -6.64 8.67
CA SER A 43 -10.60 -7.21 9.93
C SER A 43 -10.64 -6.21 11.09
N GLN A 44 -10.95 -6.70 12.30
CA GLN A 44 -11.10 -5.90 13.53
C GLN A 44 -9.76 -5.44 14.15
N LEU A 45 -8.62 -5.69 13.49
CA LEU A 45 -7.28 -5.50 14.07
C LEU A 45 -6.97 -4.04 14.45
N ALA A 46 -7.64 -3.07 13.82
CA ALA A 46 -7.69 -1.70 14.30
C ALA A 46 -9.06 -1.12 13.99
N GLY A 47 -9.84 -0.79 15.03
CA GLY A 47 -11.21 -0.29 14.88
C GLY A 47 -11.33 0.95 14.00
N PHE A 48 -10.33 1.86 14.05
CA PHE A 48 -10.25 3.05 13.20
C PHE A 48 -9.89 2.73 11.74
N ALA A 49 -9.32 1.54 11.47
CA ALA A 49 -8.85 1.12 10.15
C ALA A 49 -9.83 0.19 9.43
N LYS A 50 -11.09 0.11 9.90
CA LYS A 50 -12.13 -0.68 9.24
C LYS A 50 -12.46 -0.07 7.89
N LYS A 51 -12.43 -0.87 6.82
CA LYS A 51 -12.77 -0.42 5.44
C LYS A 51 -14.07 0.38 5.35
N LYS A 52 -15.08 0.09 6.17
CA LYS A 52 -16.35 0.82 6.19
C LYS A 52 -16.21 2.27 6.66
N ASP A 53 -15.39 2.51 7.69
CA ASP A 53 -15.29 3.79 8.39
C ASP A 53 -14.07 4.60 7.92
N LEU A 54 -13.06 3.91 7.41
CA LEU A 54 -11.81 4.50 6.94
C LEU A 54 -12.00 5.59 5.87
N PRO A 55 -12.90 5.47 4.86
CA PRO A 55 -13.15 6.56 3.92
C PRO A 55 -13.54 7.87 4.60
N TYR A 56 -14.38 7.81 5.64
CA TYR A 56 -14.79 8.99 6.40
C TYR A 56 -13.62 9.55 7.21
N PHE A 57 -12.92 8.70 7.98
CA PHE A 57 -11.81 9.18 8.81
C PHE A 57 -10.62 9.72 8.01
N VAL A 58 -10.28 9.10 6.88
CA VAL A 58 -9.19 9.57 6.01
C VAL A 58 -9.52 10.95 5.45
N LYS A 59 -10.78 11.16 5.03
CA LYS A 59 -11.24 12.47 4.58
C LYS A 59 -11.18 13.51 5.69
N GLU A 60 -11.76 13.22 6.86
CA GLU A 60 -11.90 14.21 7.93
C GLU A 60 -10.60 14.49 8.70
N LEU A 61 -9.73 13.49 8.86
CA LEU A 61 -8.54 13.58 9.73
C LEU A 61 -7.24 13.78 8.95
N ALA A 62 -7.19 13.35 7.69
CA ALA A 62 -6.01 13.50 6.82
C ALA A 62 -6.25 14.36 5.57
N GLY A 63 -7.51 14.71 5.25
CA GLY A 63 -7.83 15.49 4.05
C GLY A 63 -7.57 14.72 2.75
N ALA A 64 -7.61 13.39 2.80
CA ALA A 64 -7.25 12.51 1.68
C ALA A 64 -8.45 11.68 1.19
N ASP A 65 -8.34 11.20 -0.04
CA ASP A 65 -9.28 10.23 -0.62
C ASP A 65 -8.96 8.80 -0.17
N TYR A 66 -9.91 7.89 -0.38
CA TYR A 66 -9.74 6.47 -0.08
C TYR A 66 -10.21 5.61 -1.26
N GLU A 67 -9.40 4.61 -1.61
CA GLU A 67 -9.70 3.62 -2.63
C GLU A 67 -9.32 2.23 -2.13
N TYR A 68 -10.18 1.23 -2.33
CA TYR A 68 -9.88 -0.16 -2.02
C TYR A 68 -9.51 -0.93 -3.26
N ARG A 69 -8.35 -1.58 -3.25
CA ARG A 69 -7.80 -2.30 -4.42
C ARG A 69 -7.27 -3.67 -4.05
N GLU A 70 -8.17 -4.66 -4.12
CA GLU A 70 -7.87 -6.07 -3.84
C GLU A 70 -6.94 -6.71 -4.87
N ASP A 71 -6.95 -6.21 -6.10
CA ASP A 71 -6.02 -6.60 -7.17
C ASP A 71 -4.56 -6.24 -6.86
N LEU A 72 -4.31 -5.36 -5.89
CA LEU A 72 -2.98 -5.05 -5.36
C LEU A 72 -2.62 -5.91 -4.14
N ALA A 73 -3.55 -6.72 -3.62
CA ALA A 73 -3.29 -7.57 -2.48
C ALA A 73 -2.66 -8.91 -2.93
N PRO A 74 -1.78 -9.52 -2.11
CA PRO A 74 -1.40 -10.91 -2.31
C PRO A 74 -2.63 -11.81 -2.18
N THR A 75 -2.61 -12.97 -2.84
CA THR A 75 -3.73 -13.92 -2.74
C THR A 75 -3.83 -14.55 -1.35
N ALA A 76 -4.99 -15.13 -1.05
CA ALA A 76 -5.21 -15.83 0.21
C ALA A 76 -4.24 -17.01 0.37
N GLU A 77 -3.91 -17.69 -0.73
CA GLU A 77 -2.99 -18.82 -0.78
C GLU A 77 -1.57 -18.40 -0.38
N ILE A 78 -1.05 -17.33 -0.99
CA ILE A 78 0.29 -16.79 -0.71
C ILE A 78 0.37 -16.34 0.75
N LEU A 79 -0.61 -15.54 1.22
CA LEU A 79 -0.63 -15.05 2.61
C LEU A 79 -0.72 -16.19 3.63
N LYS A 80 -1.58 -17.17 3.40
CA LYS A 80 -1.72 -18.32 4.31
C LYS A 80 -0.44 -19.15 4.32
N ALA A 81 0.14 -19.45 3.16
CA ALA A 81 1.38 -20.22 3.10
C ALA A 81 2.51 -19.57 3.92
N TYR A 82 2.68 -18.25 3.80
CA TYR A 82 3.68 -17.54 4.58
C TYR A 82 3.35 -17.48 6.07
N LYS A 83 2.10 -17.18 6.44
CA LYS A 83 1.66 -17.15 7.84
C LYS A 83 1.76 -18.50 8.55
N ASP A 84 1.52 -19.57 7.81
CA ASP A 84 1.62 -20.95 8.30
C ASP A 84 3.08 -21.48 8.29
N ASN A 85 4.06 -20.63 7.95
CA ASN A 85 5.47 -20.99 7.77
C ASN A 85 5.72 -22.13 6.76
N ARG A 86 4.82 -22.30 5.78
CA ARG A 86 4.97 -23.26 4.68
C ARG A 86 5.93 -22.76 3.60
N ILE A 87 6.11 -21.45 3.51
CA ILE A 87 7.09 -20.77 2.65
C ILE A 87 7.82 -19.71 3.45
N ASN A 88 9.06 -19.39 3.06
CA ASN A 88 9.82 -18.32 3.70
C ASN A 88 9.53 -16.96 3.03
N TRP A 89 10.24 -15.90 3.45
CA TRP A 89 10.06 -14.57 2.88
C TRP A 89 10.49 -14.48 1.41
N ASP A 90 11.59 -15.13 1.03
CA ASP A 90 12.11 -15.08 -0.34
C ASP A 90 11.12 -15.75 -1.31
N ASP A 91 10.54 -16.89 -0.91
CA ASP A 91 9.47 -17.56 -1.65
C ASP A 91 8.22 -16.69 -1.78
N TYR A 92 7.87 -15.96 -0.72
CA TYR A 92 6.73 -15.03 -0.73
C TYR A 92 6.99 -13.87 -1.70
N GLU A 93 8.20 -13.31 -1.69
CA GLU A 93 8.61 -12.22 -2.58
C GLU A 93 8.49 -12.64 -4.04
N ILE A 94 9.03 -13.81 -4.40
CA ILE A 94 8.91 -14.39 -5.75
C ILE A 94 7.43 -14.52 -6.15
N GLN A 95 6.62 -15.19 -5.33
CA GLN A 95 5.22 -15.45 -5.64
C GLN A 95 4.40 -14.17 -5.78
N TYR A 96 4.64 -13.17 -4.93
CA TYR A 96 3.94 -11.90 -5.01
C TYR A 96 4.36 -11.07 -6.23
N ILE A 97 5.66 -11.03 -6.56
CA ILE A 97 6.16 -10.35 -7.77
C ILE A 97 5.59 -11.00 -9.03
N ASP A 98 5.56 -12.34 -9.10
CA ASP A 98 4.98 -13.05 -10.23
C ASP A 98 3.47 -12.77 -10.38
N LEU A 99 2.75 -12.70 -9.25
CA LEU A 99 1.33 -12.35 -9.23
C LEU A 99 1.08 -10.95 -9.81
N ILE A 100 1.82 -9.93 -9.36
CA ILE A 100 1.59 -8.55 -9.80
C ILE A 100 2.04 -8.33 -11.26
N LYS A 101 3.05 -9.06 -11.73
CA LYS A 101 3.41 -9.12 -13.15
C LYS A 101 2.31 -9.76 -13.98
N HIS A 102 1.76 -10.89 -13.53
CA HIS A 102 0.66 -11.56 -14.22
C HIS A 102 -0.60 -10.68 -14.30
N ARG A 103 -0.87 -9.91 -13.24
CA ARG A 103 -1.95 -8.89 -13.21
C ARG A 103 -1.63 -7.63 -14.02
N ASN A 104 -0.42 -7.52 -14.56
CA ASN A 104 0.05 -6.39 -15.35
C ASN A 104 -0.06 -5.04 -14.61
N LEU A 105 0.24 -5.01 -13.31
CA LEU A 105 -0.09 -3.86 -12.46
C LEU A 105 0.63 -2.57 -12.85
N ALA A 106 1.82 -2.64 -13.47
CA ALA A 106 2.52 -1.47 -13.99
C ALA A 106 1.76 -0.76 -15.13
N HIS A 107 0.86 -1.46 -15.80
CA HIS A 107 -0.03 -0.89 -16.82
C HIS A 107 -1.44 -0.59 -16.29
N VAL A 108 -1.91 -1.34 -15.29
CA VAL A 108 -3.22 -1.11 -14.65
C VAL A 108 -3.21 0.14 -13.79
N LEU A 109 -2.09 0.41 -13.10
CA LEU A 109 -1.89 1.65 -12.34
C LEU A 109 -1.19 2.67 -13.24
N SER A 110 -1.73 3.87 -13.30
CA SER A 110 -1.04 5.00 -13.90
C SER A 110 -0.20 5.77 -12.86
N PRO A 111 0.92 6.38 -13.26
CA PRO A 111 1.71 7.27 -12.40
C PRO A 111 0.89 8.38 -11.74
N ASP A 112 -0.05 8.99 -12.47
CA ASP A 112 -0.90 10.07 -11.97
C ASP A 112 -1.86 9.60 -10.86
N GLU A 113 -2.38 8.37 -10.96
CA GLU A 113 -3.27 7.80 -9.94
C GLU A 113 -2.57 7.53 -8.60
N VAL A 114 -1.25 7.29 -8.63
CA VAL A 114 -0.47 6.95 -7.44
C VAL A 114 0.38 8.11 -6.93
N ASN A 115 0.55 9.18 -7.70
CA ASN A 115 1.33 10.32 -7.26
C ASN A 115 0.69 10.94 -6.00
N GLU A 116 1.49 11.08 -4.95
CA GLU A 116 1.09 11.50 -3.61
C GLU A 116 0.07 10.55 -2.93
N ALA A 117 -0.08 9.32 -3.44
CA ALA A 117 -0.90 8.29 -2.84
C ALA A 117 -0.12 7.44 -1.83
N CYS A 118 -0.84 6.79 -0.92
CA CYS A 118 -0.27 5.96 0.14
C CYS A 118 -0.81 4.53 0.06
N PHE A 119 0.07 3.54 -0.17
CA PHE A 119 -0.30 2.13 -0.08
C PHE A 119 -0.41 1.68 1.39
N LEU A 120 -1.63 1.37 1.80
CA LEU A 120 -1.95 0.89 3.14
C LEU A 120 -1.87 -0.65 3.22
N CYS A 121 -1.19 -1.15 4.25
CA CYS A 121 -1.18 -2.55 4.66
C CYS A 121 -1.33 -2.69 6.19
N ALA A 122 -1.47 -3.92 6.69
CA ALA A 122 -1.53 -4.23 8.11
C ALA A 122 -0.17 -4.24 8.83
N CYS A 123 0.93 -4.64 8.18
CA CYS A 123 2.23 -4.84 8.84
C CYS A 123 2.76 -3.58 9.52
N LYS A 124 3.43 -3.72 10.68
CA LYS A 124 4.07 -2.60 11.40
C LYS A 124 5.16 -1.95 10.56
N THR A 125 6.08 -2.74 10.00
CA THR A 125 7.20 -2.27 9.17
C THR A 125 7.06 -2.75 7.72
N GLU A 126 7.85 -2.15 6.83
CA GLU A 126 7.89 -2.38 5.40
C GLU A 126 8.80 -3.54 4.98
N HIS A 127 9.76 -3.94 5.82
CA HIS A 127 10.81 -4.90 5.45
C HIS A 127 10.26 -6.18 4.80
N ASN A 128 9.33 -6.85 5.50
CA ASN A 128 8.68 -8.06 5.04
C ASN A 128 7.20 -7.79 4.74
N CYS A 129 6.94 -6.86 3.82
CA CYS A 129 5.60 -6.42 3.48
C CYS A 129 5.40 -6.27 1.97
N HIS A 130 4.24 -6.72 1.47
CA HIS A 130 3.91 -6.62 0.04
C HIS A 130 3.82 -5.18 -0.45
N ARG A 131 3.53 -4.21 0.43
CA ARG A 131 3.48 -2.79 0.06
C ARG A 131 4.82 -2.28 -0.44
N ARG A 132 5.93 -2.76 0.14
CA ARG A 132 7.30 -2.44 -0.28
C ARG A 132 7.57 -3.01 -1.67
N LEU A 133 7.26 -4.31 -1.84
CA LEU A 133 7.42 -5.00 -3.11
C LEU A 133 6.63 -4.34 -4.24
N LEU A 134 5.39 -3.92 -3.96
CA LEU A 134 4.56 -3.21 -4.92
C LEU A 134 5.18 -1.86 -5.33
N SER A 135 5.58 -1.03 -4.36
CA SER A 135 6.17 0.28 -4.67
C SER A 135 7.51 0.16 -5.42
N GLU A 136 8.36 -0.80 -5.02
CA GLU A 136 9.63 -1.06 -5.70
C GLU A 136 9.43 -1.62 -7.10
N TYR A 137 8.41 -2.46 -7.30
CA TYR A 137 8.04 -2.95 -8.63
C TYR A 137 7.65 -1.80 -9.55
N LEU A 138 6.74 -0.91 -9.12
CA LEU A 138 6.32 0.25 -9.92
C LEU A 138 7.49 1.19 -10.23
N GLN A 139 8.38 1.43 -9.26
CA GLN A 139 9.60 2.22 -9.46
C GLN A 139 10.52 1.64 -10.54
N ARG A 140 10.60 0.31 -10.68
CA ARG A 140 11.44 -0.35 -11.69
C ARG A 140 10.79 -0.38 -13.07
N GLU A 141 9.47 -0.54 -13.14
CA GLU A 141 8.76 -0.73 -14.41
C GLU A 141 8.37 0.58 -15.10
N TRP A 142 8.23 1.69 -14.35
CA TRP A 142 7.88 2.97 -14.95
C TRP A 142 9.10 3.74 -15.46
N ASN A 143 8.94 4.35 -16.64
CA ASN A 143 9.96 5.21 -17.27
C ASN A 143 10.02 6.63 -16.65
N GLN A 144 9.53 6.81 -15.44
CA GLN A 144 9.51 8.08 -14.71
C GLN A 144 10.18 7.89 -13.35
N PRO A 145 10.90 8.89 -12.82
CA PRO A 145 11.47 8.79 -11.48
C PRO A 145 10.37 8.56 -10.43
N VAL A 146 10.58 7.60 -9.52
CA VAL A 146 9.66 7.33 -8.41
C VAL A 146 10.41 7.47 -7.08
N GLU A 147 9.91 8.32 -6.19
CA GLU A 147 10.35 8.45 -4.80
C GLU A 147 9.44 7.61 -3.89
N ILE A 148 10.00 6.69 -3.11
CA ILE A 148 9.24 5.87 -2.15
C ILE A 148 9.51 6.37 -0.74
N VAL A 149 8.45 6.68 0.01
CA VAL A 149 8.52 7.13 1.40
C VAL A 149 7.70 6.20 2.30
N HIS A 150 8.36 5.56 3.26
CA HIS A 150 7.71 4.73 4.27
C HIS A 150 7.34 5.57 5.48
N LEU A 151 6.04 5.64 5.79
CA LEU A 151 5.46 6.41 6.90
C LEU A 151 5.37 5.58 8.17
#